data_AF-A0A2T5LVZ9-F1
#
_entry.id   AF-A0A2T5LVZ9-F1
#
_cell.length_a   1.000
_cell.length_b   1.000
_cell.length_c   1.000
_cell.angle_alpha   90.00
_cell.angle_beta   90.00
_cell.angle_gamma   90.00
#
_symmetry.space_group_name_H-M   'P 1'
#
loop_
_entity.id
_entity.type
_entity.pdbx_description
1 polymer ?
#
loop_
_entity_poly.entity_id
_entity_poly.type
_entity_poly.pdbx_seq_one_letter_code
_entity_poly.pdbx_strand_id
1 'polypeptide(L)'
;DSTSLVIAIIPTKSRKSMLFILPIYITLRGYTIIIGLLISIPSNSTRILIQGSYYIIYESYHPLNKAMIILVMFKFTKNPNFYIFLNRQWLLWQLDWIIINKCHVILNL
;
A
#
# COMPACT_ATOMS: atom_id res chain seq x y z
N ASP A 1 -13.03 17.44 -5.33
CA ASP A 1 -13.44 16.73 -6.56
C ASP A 1 -12.37 16.76 -7.62
N SER A 2 -11.47 15.77 -7.60
CA SER A 2 -10.63 15.31 -8.73
C SER A 2 -9.75 14.16 -8.23
N THR A 3 -10.31 12.95 -8.10
CA THR A 3 -9.47 11.76 -7.87
C THR A 3 -8.77 11.41 -9.18
N SER A 4 -7.59 11.99 -9.42
CA SER A 4 -6.79 11.71 -10.60
C SER A 4 -6.15 10.32 -10.49
N LEU A 5 -6.56 9.39 -11.33
CA LEU A 5 -5.89 8.11 -11.51
C LEU A 5 -4.54 8.34 -12.19
N VAL A 6 -3.44 7.91 -11.57
CA VAL A 6 -2.09 8.01 -12.14
C VAL A 6 -1.59 6.61 -12.50
N ILE A 7 -1.21 6.41 -13.77
CA ILE A 7 -0.59 5.18 -14.25
C ILE A 7 0.87 5.48 -14.62
N ALA A 8 1.82 4.85 -13.92
CA ALA A 8 3.24 5.02 -14.17
C ALA A 8 3.85 3.76 -14.83
N ILE A 9 4.26 3.88 -16.09
CA ILE A 9 4.96 2.84 -16.84
C ILE A 9 6.42 3.28 -16.97
N ILE A 10 7.31 2.54 -16.32
CA ILE A 10 8.75 2.84 -16.26
C ILE A 10 9.51 1.51 -16.44
N PRO A 11 10.75 1.47 -16.94
CA PRO A 11 11.58 0.26 -16.91
C PRO A 11 11.79 -0.29 -15.49
N THR A 12 12.16 -1.56 -15.34
CA THR A 12 12.55 -2.13 -14.03
C THR A 12 13.88 -1.51 -13.54
N LYS A 13 14.16 -1.57 -12.23
CA LYS A 13 15.35 -0.98 -11.57
C LYS A 13 15.48 0.56 -11.61
N SER A 14 14.54 1.26 -12.23
CA SER A 14 14.43 2.73 -12.33
C SER A 14 13.98 3.47 -11.06
N ARG A 15 13.99 2.82 -9.89
CA ARG A 15 13.51 3.39 -8.61
C ARG A 15 12.06 3.90 -8.64
N LYS A 16 11.17 3.23 -9.38
CA LYS A 16 9.71 3.54 -9.42
C LYS A 16 9.06 3.75 -8.06
N SER A 17 9.59 3.10 -7.02
CA SER A 17 9.11 3.24 -5.66
C SER A 17 9.15 4.67 -5.14
N MET A 18 10.07 5.52 -5.62
CA MET A 18 10.11 6.94 -5.23
C MET A 18 8.85 7.71 -5.63
N LEU A 19 8.16 7.31 -6.70
CA LEU A 19 6.92 7.97 -7.13
C LEU A 19 5.82 7.93 -6.08
N PHE A 20 5.84 6.93 -5.21
CA PHE A 20 4.86 6.83 -4.13
C PHE A 20 5.45 7.03 -2.74
N ILE A 21 6.73 6.68 -2.51
CA ILE A 21 7.37 6.93 -1.21
C ILE A 21 7.45 8.43 -0.91
N LEU A 22 7.82 9.25 -1.90
CA LEU A 22 8.01 10.69 -1.69
C LEU A 22 6.71 11.42 -1.35
N PRO A 23 5.58 11.23 -2.08
CA PRO A 23 4.29 11.80 -1.69
C PRO A 23 3.89 11.38 -0.28
N ILE A 24 4.01 10.08 0.06
CA ILE A 24 3.68 9.57 1.40
C ILE A 24 4.47 10.31 2.48
N TYR A 25 5.76 10.51 2.29
CA TYR A 25 6.60 11.19 3.29
C TYR A 25 6.19 12.66 3.50
N ILE A 26 5.79 13.35 2.43
CA ILE A 26 5.42 14.77 2.47
C ILE A 26 3.99 14.95 3.01
N THR A 27 3.08 14.02 2.72
CA THR A 27 1.67 14.08 3.13
C THR A 27 1.38 13.11 4.28
N LEU A 28 1.62 13.55 5.52
CA LEU A 28 1.31 12.79 6.75
C LEU A 28 -0.17 12.88 7.17
N ARG A 29 -1.14 12.75 6.25
CA ARG A 29 -2.57 12.97 6.55
C ARG A 29 -3.38 11.71 6.82
N GLY A 30 -3.00 10.56 6.26
CA GLY A 30 -3.73 9.30 6.39
C GLY A 30 -2.93 8.06 5.96
N TYR A 31 -3.63 6.94 5.88
CA TYR A 31 -3.10 5.65 5.45
C TYR A 31 -2.90 5.61 3.94
N THR A 32 -1.74 5.07 3.55
CA THR A 32 -1.45 4.68 2.19
C THR A 32 -1.41 3.16 2.08
N ILE A 33 -2.22 2.61 1.19
CA ILE A 33 -2.35 1.17 0.97
C ILE A 33 -1.62 0.81 -0.32
N ILE A 34 -0.58 -0.01 -0.20
CA ILE A 34 0.22 -0.48 -1.33
C ILE A 34 -0.11 -1.94 -1.58
N ILE A 35 -0.79 -2.21 -2.69
CA ILE A 35 -1.14 -3.55 -3.17
C ILE A 35 -0.09 -4.02 -4.16
N GLY A 36 0.48 -5.20 -3.97
CA GLY A 36 1.37 -5.77 -4.97
C GLY A 36 2.19 -6.99 -4.51
N LEU A 37 3.02 -7.49 -5.43
CA LEU A 37 4.00 -8.53 -5.12
C LEU A 37 5.23 -7.88 -4.48
N LEU A 38 5.28 -7.91 -3.15
CA LEU A 38 6.34 -7.34 -2.32
C LEU A 38 7.69 -7.90 -2.77
N ILE A 39 8.58 -7.03 -3.27
CA ILE A 39 9.95 -7.42 -3.60
C ILE A 39 10.71 -7.43 -2.27
N SER A 40 11.16 -8.62 -1.87
CA SER A 40 12.09 -8.87 -0.77
C SER A 40 11.85 -8.05 0.49
N ILE A 41 10.76 -8.35 1.19
CA ILE A 41 10.60 -7.93 2.58
C ILE A 41 11.10 -9.09 3.43
N PRO A 42 12.09 -8.89 4.32
CA PRO A 42 12.56 -9.95 5.20
C PRO A 42 11.40 -10.44 6.06
N SER A 43 11.21 -11.77 6.10
CA SER A 43 10.06 -12.48 6.68
C SER A 43 9.83 -12.26 8.18
N ASN A 44 10.75 -11.58 8.88
CA ASN A 44 10.79 -11.54 10.34
C ASN A 44 10.37 -10.21 10.96
N SER A 45 9.85 -9.25 10.18
CA SER A 45 9.49 -7.94 10.74
C SER A 45 8.12 -7.45 10.26
N THR A 46 7.17 -7.50 11.19
CA THR A 46 5.81 -6.94 11.05
C THR A 46 5.79 -5.42 10.95
N ARG A 47 6.91 -4.78 11.33
CA ARG A 47 7.19 -3.35 11.16
C ARG A 47 8.59 -3.17 10.65
N ILE A 48 8.73 -2.44 9.56
CA ILE A 48 10.06 -2.08 9.05
C ILE A 48 10.01 -0.60 8.68
N LEU A 49 11.19 0.00 8.68
CA LEU A 49 11.39 1.42 8.49
C LEU A 49 12.00 1.62 7.10
N ILE A 50 11.19 2.05 6.13
CA ILE A 50 11.74 2.57 4.85
C ILE A 50 11.82 4.08 5.01
N GLN A 51 13.05 4.60 5.02
CA GLN A 51 13.32 6.05 4.99
C GLN A 51 12.52 6.86 6.03
N GLY A 52 12.42 6.36 7.27
CA GLY A 52 11.73 7.05 8.37
C GLY A 52 10.23 6.78 8.51
N SER A 53 9.61 6.02 7.60
CA SER A 53 8.18 5.67 7.67
C SER A 53 7.95 4.24 8.16
N TYR A 54 7.03 4.07 9.12
CA TYR A 54 6.59 2.76 9.59
C TYR A 54 5.62 2.13 8.59
N TYR A 55 5.92 0.93 8.12
CA TYR A 55 4.96 0.12 7.36
C TYR A 55 4.58 -1.16 8.08
N ILE A 56 3.38 -1.64 7.79
CA ILE A 56 2.87 -2.92 8.29
C ILE A 56 2.44 -3.79 7.12
N ILE A 57 2.75 -5.08 7.20
CA ILE A 57 2.24 -6.08 6.27
C ILE A 57 0.80 -6.38 6.69
N TYR A 58 -0.14 -6.21 5.76
CA TYR A 58 -1.52 -6.62 5.96
C TYR A 58 -1.60 -8.13 5.97
N GLU A 59 -1.90 -8.66 7.15
CA GLU A 59 -2.34 -10.03 7.37
C GLU A 59 -3.79 -9.99 7.86
N SER A 60 -4.54 -11.06 7.60
CA SER A 60 -6.00 -11.11 7.80
C SER A 60 -6.50 -10.84 9.23
N TYR A 61 -5.60 -10.62 10.20
CA TYR A 61 -5.90 -10.51 11.63
C TYR A 61 -5.30 -9.30 12.37
N HIS A 62 -4.52 -8.41 11.75
CA HIS A 62 -3.84 -7.33 12.50
C HIS A 62 -4.07 -5.91 11.96
N PRO A 63 -5.02 -5.15 12.52
CA PRO A 63 -5.04 -3.70 12.42
C PRO A 63 -4.91 -3.11 13.83
N LEU A 64 -3.70 -3.09 14.41
CA LEU A 64 -3.50 -2.57 15.78
C LEU A 64 -2.55 -1.38 15.88
N ASN A 65 -2.03 -0.84 14.79
CA ASN A 65 -1.04 0.24 14.88
C ASN A 65 -1.26 1.34 13.84
N LYS A 66 -0.97 2.58 14.28
CA LYS A 66 -0.93 3.82 13.51
C LYS A 66 0.21 3.82 12.45
N ALA A 67 0.33 2.77 11.65
CA ALA A 67 1.32 2.76 10.57
C ALA A 67 0.76 3.48 9.36
N MET A 68 1.47 4.48 8.86
CA MET A 68 1.00 5.30 7.75
C MET A 68 0.98 4.56 6.41
N ILE A 69 1.73 3.44 6.31
CA ILE A 69 1.81 2.61 5.11
C ILE A 69 1.38 1.17 5.43
N ILE A 70 0.47 0.64 4.61
CA ILE A 70 -0.02 -0.74 4.72
C ILE A 70 0.30 -1.47 3.43
N LEU A 71 1.03 -2.58 3.55
CA LEU A 71 1.47 -3.41 2.43
C LEU A 71 0.57 -4.62 2.29
N VAL A 72 -0.08 -4.77 1.15
CA VAL A 72 -1.08 -5.82 0.89
C VAL A 72 -0.61 -6.68 -0.27
N MET A 73 -0.52 -7.99 -0.07
CA MET A 73 -0.33 -8.91 -1.20
C MET A 73 -1.63 -9.07 -1.99
N PHE A 74 -1.52 -9.23 -3.31
CA PHE A 74 -2.67 -9.50 -4.20
C PHE A 74 -3.56 -10.65 -3.69
N LYS A 75 -3.00 -11.71 -3.11
CA LYS A 75 -3.80 -12.82 -2.58
C LYS A 75 -4.83 -12.39 -1.51
N PHE A 76 -4.54 -11.33 -0.76
CA PHE A 76 -5.41 -10.83 0.30
C PHE A 76 -6.48 -9.87 -0.21
N THR A 77 -6.37 -9.33 -1.43
CA THR A 77 -7.40 -8.43 -1.97
C THR A 77 -8.71 -9.15 -2.27
N LYS A 78 -8.68 -10.49 -2.41
CA LYS A 78 -9.87 -11.33 -2.57
C LYS A 78 -10.58 -11.63 -1.24
N ASN A 79 -9.97 -11.30 -0.09
CA ASN A 79 -10.56 -11.56 1.22
C ASN A 79 -11.65 -10.51 1.52
N PRO A 80 -12.89 -10.89 1.88
CA PRO A 80 -13.95 -9.93 2.22
C PRO A 80 -13.57 -9.03 3.42
N ASN A 81 -12.78 -9.53 4.36
CA ASN A 81 -12.30 -8.73 5.50
C ASN A 81 -11.39 -7.58 5.05
N PHE A 82 -10.69 -7.73 3.93
CA PHE A 82 -9.90 -6.64 3.36
C PHE A 82 -10.80 -5.54 2.79
N TYR A 83 -11.91 -5.90 2.15
CA TYR A 83 -12.89 -4.93 1.66
C TYR A 83 -13.56 -4.16 2.81
N ILE A 84 -13.93 -4.86 3.90
CA ILE A 84 -14.46 -4.23 5.11
C ILE A 84 -13.43 -3.28 5.73
N PHE A 85 -12.16 -3.70 5.79
CA PHE A 85 -11.06 -2.86 6.26
C PHE A 85 -10.91 -1.59 5.41
N LEU A 86 -10.87 -1.72 4.07
CA LEU A 86 -10.76 -0.60 3.13
C LEU A 86 -11.89 0.40 3.31
N ASN A 87 -13.13 -0.09 3.31
CA ASN A 87 -14.31 0.76 3.46
C ASN A 87 -14.30 1.51 4.80
N ARG A 88 -13.84 0.85 5.88
CA ARG A 88 -13.70 1.51 7.18
C ARG A 88 -12.69 2.66 7.13
N GLN A 89 -11.52 2.48 6.51
CA GLN A 89 -10.52 3.56 6.40
C GLN A 89 -11.04 4.73 5.55
N TRP A 90 -11.73 4.41 4.45
CA TRP A 90 -12.36 5.42 3.59
C TRP A 90 -13.43 6.22 4.34
N LEU A 91 -14.35 5.56 5.05
CA LEU A 91 -15.40 6.19 5.84
C LEU A 91 -14.85 7.06 6.98
N LEU A 92 -13.72 6.68 7.56
CA LEU A 92 -13.05 7.46 8.61
C LEU A 92 -12.21 8.62 8.06
N TRP A 93 -12.18 8.84 6.74
CA TRP A 93 -11.33 9.84 6.09
C TRP A 93 -9.84 9.64 6.40
N GLN A 94 -9.47 8.38 6.64
CA GLN A 94 -8.10 7.98 6.98
C GLN A 94 -7.41 7.33 5.78
N LEU A 95 -8.01 7.31 4.59
CA LEU A 95 -7.41 6.72 3.39
C LEU A 95 -6.98 7.83 2.43
N ASP A 96 -5.67 7.95 2.23
CA ASP A 96 -5.08 8.97 1.35
C ASP A 96 -4.80 8.40 -0.06
N TRP A 97 -4.11 7.26 -0.12
CA TRP A 97 -3.64 6.68 -1.39
C TRP A 97 -3.85 5.17 -1.44
N ILE A 98 -4.26 4.69 -2.62
CA ILE A 98 -4.19 3.27 -2.98
C ILE A 98 -3.22 3.14 -4.16
N ILE A 99 -2.15 2.38 -3.98
CA ILE A 99 -1.11 2.16 -4.98
C ILE A 99 -1.10 0.70 -5.37
N ILE A 100 -1.16 0.40 -6.66
CA ILE A 100 -1.07 -0.97 -7.17
C ILE A 100 0.28 -1.15 -7.87
N ASN A 101 1.22 -1.78 -7.19
CA ASN A 101 2.52 -2.12 -7.75
C ASN A 101 2.46 -3.41 -8.56
N LYS A 102 3.17 -3.45 -9.69
CA LYS A 102 3.14 -4.55 -10.67
C LYS A 102 1.69 -4.87 -11.11
N CYS A 103 0.90 -3.84 -11.39
CA CYS A 103 -0.50 -3.97 -11.80
C CYS A 103 -0.72 -4.85 -13.04
N HIS A 104 0.27 -5.01 -13.92
CA HIS A 104 0.21 -5.93 -15.07
C HIS A 104 -0.10 -7.38 -14.67
N VAL A 105 0.18 -7.79 -13.43
CA VAL A 105 -0.19 -9.13 -12.93
C VAL A 105 -1.72 -9.35 -12.94
N ILE A 106 -2.50 -8.28 -12.81
CA ILE A 106 -3.97 -8.34 -12.85
C ILE A 106 -4.46 -8.76 -14.24
N LEU A 107 -3.74 -8.41 -15.30
CA LEU A 107 -4.11 -8.76 -16.68
C LEU A 107 -3.94 -10.27 -16.97
N ASN A 108 -3.26 -10.99 -16.08
CA ASN A 108 -3.00 -12.43 -16.19
C ASN A 108 -3.77 -13.25 -15.14
N LEU A 109 -4.70 -12.63 -14.39
CA LEU A 109 -5.60 -13.30 -13.44
C LEU A 109 -6.90 -13.72 -14.13
#